data_AF-A0A9R1LJU1-F1
#
_entry.id   AF-A0A9R1LJU1-F1
#
_cell.length_a   1.000
_cell.length_b   1.000
_cell.length_c   1.000
_cell.angle_alpha   90.00
_cell.angle_beta   90.00
_cell.angle_gamma   90.00
#
_symmetry.space_group_name_H-M   'P 1'
#
loop_
_entity.id
_entity.type
_entity.pdbx_description
1 polymer ?
#
loop_
_entity_poly.entity_id
_entity_poly.type
_entity_poly.pdbx_seq_one_letter_code
_entity_poly.pdbx_strand_id
1 'polypeptide(L)'
;KGSKPEWNESFVFTVSDQATELVIKLMDSDSGTSDDFVGEATIPLEAVYTEGSIPPTVYNVVKGEHYCGEIKVGLTFTPEDVRQRGLPEDFGGWKQSH
;
A
#
# COMPACT_ATOMS: atom_id res chain seq x y z
N LYS A 1 17.59 -12.55 14.46
CA LYS A 1 17.69 -11.48 13.43
C LYS A 1 16.27 -11.26 12.93
N GLY A 2 15.73 -10.04 13.08
CA GLY A 2 14.29 -9.76 13.23
C GLY A 2 13.39 -10.35 12.14
N SER A 3 12.54 -11.31 12.51
CA SER A 3 11.68 -12.07 11.60
C SER A 3 10.29 -11.46 11.39
N LYS A 4 10.10 -10.20 11.81
CA LYS A 4 8.83 -9.46 11.76
C LYS A 4 9.12 -7.97 11.49
N PRO A 5 9.49 -7.61 10.27
CA PRO A 5 9.50 -6.22 9.87
C PRO A 5 8.10 -5.62 10.08
N GLU A 6 8.02 -4.54 10.85
CA GLU A 6 6.79 -3.78 11.07
C GLU A 6 6.86 -2.52 10.22
N TRP A 7 6.32 -2.60 9.00
CA TRP A 7 6.13 -1.45 8.14
C TRP A 7 4.88 -0.70 8.61
N ASN A 8 5.06 0.23 9.56
CA ASN A 8 4.02 1.18 9.95
C ASN A 8 3.91 2.31 8.90
N GLU A 9 3.93 1.93 7.62
CA GLU A 9 3.93 2.84 6.49
C GLU A 9 2.52 2.92 5.88
N SER A 10 2.14 4.13 5.49
CA SER A 10 0.87 4.40 4.81
C SER A 10 1.18 5.00 3.45
N PHE A 11 0.68 4.35 2.40
CA PHE A 11 0.84 4.82 1.03
C PHE A 11 -0.51 5.34 0.53
N VAL A 12 -0.49 6.52 -0.08
CA VAL A 12 -1.66 7.12 -0.72
C VAL A 12 -1.32 7.30 -2.19
N PHE A 13 -2.16 6.75 -3.06
CA PHE A 13 -2.02 6.85 -4.50
C PHE A 13 -3.38 7.08 -5.13
N THR A 14 -3.41 7.92 -6.16
CA THR A 14 -4.62 8.13 -6.96
C THR A 14 -4.79 6.95 -7.90
N VAL A 15 -5.86 6.19 -7.72
CA VAL A 15 -6.28 5.15 -8.65
C VAL A 15 -7.16 5.75 -9.73
N SER A 16 -6.71 5.65 -10.99
CA SER A 16 -7.58 5.89 -12.14
C SER A 16 -8.64 4.79 -12.22
N ASP A 17 -9.81 5.11 -12.77
CA ASP A 17 -11.03 4.26 -12.92
C ASP A 17 -10.80 2.83 -13.45
N GLN A 18 -9.62 2.53 -14.00
CA GLN A 18 -9.28 1.23 -14.58
C GLN A 18 -8.61 0.25 -13.61
N ALA A 19 -8.28 0.66 -12.38
CA ALA A 19 -7.58 -0.21 -11.42
C ALA A 19 -8.58 -1.11 -10.66
N THR A 20 -8.56 -2.41 -10.94
CA THR A 20 -9.42 -3.42 -10.29
C THR A 20 -8.74 -4.15 -9.13
N GLU A 21 -7.41 -4.17 -9.09
CA GLU A 21 -6.61 -4.86 -8.09
C GLU A 21 -5.32 -4.09 -7.75
N LEU A 22 -4.85 -4.25 -6.52
CA LEU A 22 -3.59 -3.73 -6.01
C LEU A 22 -2.63 -4.90 -5.81
N VAL A 23 -1.50 -4.85 -6.51
CA VAL A 23 -0.43 -5.85 -6.38
C VAL A 23 0.71 -5.24 -5.55
N ILE A 24 0.94 -5.80 -4.37
CA ILE A 24 2.03 -5.40 -3.49
C ILE A 24 3.19 -6.38 -3.70
N LYS A 25 4.33 -5.88 -4.18
CA LYS A 25 5.54 -6.65 -4.36
C LYS A 25 6.50 -6.38 -3.21
N LEU A 26 6.90 -7.42 -2.51
CA LEU A 26 7.94 -7.38 -1.49
C LEU A 26 9.29 -7.68 -2.14
N MET A 27 10.28 -6.84 -1.88
CA MET A 27 11.64 -6.97 -2.41
C MET A 27 12.62 -6.85 -1.24
N ASP A 28 13.57 -7.77 -1.15
CA ASP A 28 14.64 -7.71 -0.16
C ASP A 28 15.78 -6.87 -0.72
N SER A 29 16.07 -5.75 -0.07
CA SER A 29 17.11 -4.82 -0.49
C SER A 29 18.41 -5.15 0.24
N ASP A 30 18.99 -6.32 -0.07
CA ASP A 30 20.37 -6.60 0.34
C ASP A 30 21.33 -5.82 -0.57
N SER A 31 22.18 -5.00 0.05
CA SER A 31 23.06 -4.05 -0.63
C SER A 31 24.20 -4.78 -1.34
N GLY A 32 23.98 -5.29 -2.55
CA GLY A 32 25.10 -5.91 -3.28
C GLY A 32 24.82 -6.35 -4.70
N THR A 33 23.80 -7.17 -4.97
CA THR A 33 23.61 -7.76 -6.30
C THR A 33 22.18 -8.25 -6.47
N SER A 34 21.43 -7.57 -7.34
CA SER A 34 20.05 -7.91 -7.75
C SER A 34 19.04 -7.93 -6.61
N ASP A 35 18.12 -6.96 -6.60
CA ASP A 35 16.96 -6.96 -5.71
C ASP A 35 16.23 -8.32 -5.81
N ASP A 36 16.28 -9.16 -4.76
CA ASP A 36 15.58 -10.45 -4.78
C ASP A 36 14.11 -10.20 -4.46
N PHE A 37 13.27 -10.52 -5.43
CA PHE A 37 11.83 -10.49 -5.24
C PHE A 37 11.44 -11.50 -4.16
N VAL A 38 10.90 -11.05 -3.02
CA VAL A 38 10.53 -11.93 -1.89
C VAL A 38 9.17 -12.57 -2.13
N GLY A 39 8.25 -11.86 -2.80
CA GLY A 39 6.93 -12.35 -3.17
C GLY A 39 5.95 -11.21 -3.41
N GLU A 40 4.74 -11.55 -3.81
CA GLU A 40 3.67 -10.59 -4.07
C GLU A 40 2.37 -10.97 -3.36
N ALA A 41 1.58 -9.95 -3.03
CA ALA A 41 0.23 -10.09 -2.53
C ALA A 41 -0.71 -9.31 -3.44
N THR A 42 -1.76 -9.98 -3.92
CA THR A 42 -2.79 -9.37 -4.77
C THR A 42 -4.04 -9.10 -3.95
N ILE A 43 -4.50 -7.86 -4.00
CA ILE A 43 -5.61 -7.35 -3.22
C ILE A 43 -6.68 -6.81 -4.19
N PRO A 44 -7.89 -7.39 -4.23
CA PRO A 44 -8.95 -6.87 -5.08
C PRO A 44 -9.42 -5.50 -4.57
N LEU A 45 -9.35 -4.48 -5.42
CA LEU A 45 -9.85 -3.14 -5.10
C LEU A 45 -11.38 -3.07 -5.21
N GLU A 46 -12.01 -4.00 -5.94
CA GLU A 46 -13.47 -4.10 -6.01
C GLU A 46 -14.13 -4.19 -4.63
N ALA A 47 -13.49 -4.91 -3.68
CA ALA A 47 -13.95 -4.98 -2.31
C ALA A 47 -13.89 -3.61 -1.61
N VAL A 48 -12.78 -2.86 -1.75
CA VAL A 48 -12.67 -1.53 -1.14
C VAL A 48 -13.58 -0.49 -1.82
N TYR A 49 -13.83 -0.60 -3.13
CA TYR A 49 -14.79 0.26 -3.82
C TYR A 49 -16.23 -0.02 -3.35
N THR A 50 -16.54 -1.26 -3.02
CA THR A 50 -17.88 -1.68 -2.55
C THR A 50 -18.08 -1.37 -1.06
N GLU A 51 -17.09 -1.66 -0.22
CA GLU A 51 -17.17 -1.49 1.24
C GLU A 51 -16.74 -0.08 1.70
N GLY A 52 -16.05 0.69 0.86
CA GLY A 52 -15.47 2.00 1.17
C GLY A 52 -14.16 1.93 1.97
N SER A 53 -14.04 0.97 2.87
CA SER A 53 -12.80 0.71 3.62
C SER A 53 -12.69 -0.75 4.03
N ILE A 54 -11.52 -1.34 3.80
CA ILE A 54 -11.16 -2.68 4.24
C ILE A 54 -10.28 -2.57 5.49
N PRO A 55 -10.67 -3.17 6.63
CA PRO A 55 -9.84 -3.16 7.82
C PRO A 55 -8.51 -3.89 7.56
N PRO A 56 -7.48 -3.68 8.41
CA PRO A 56 -6.18 -4.33 8.27
C PRO A 56 -6.29 -5.86 8.19
N THR A 57 -6.26 -6.39 6.97
CA THR A 57 -6.50 -7.78 6.63
C THR A 57 -5.20 -8.45 6.23
N VAL A 58 -5.07 -9.73 6.57
CA VAL A 58 -3.87 -10.52 6.26
C VAL A 58 -4.00 -11.09 4.85
N TYR A 59 -3.02 -10.79 4.01
CA TYR A 59 -2.88 -11.29 2.64
C TYR A 59 -1.69 -12.22 2.55
N ASN A 60 -1.87 -13.34 1.84
CA ASN A 60 -0.80 -14.29 1.63
C ASN A 60 0.16 -13.75 0.56
N VAL A 61 1.44 -13.74 0.90
CA VAL A 61 2.53 -13.39 -0.01
C VAL A 61 2.96 -14.67 -0.71
N VAL A 62 2.87 -14.68 -2.03
CA VAL A 62 3.29 -15.80 -2.88
C VAL A 62 4.40 -15.37 -3.82
N LYS A 63 5.41 -16.22 -4.02
CA LYS A 63 6.45 -16.04 -5.02
C LYS A 63 6.32 -17.18 -6.03
N GLY A 64 5.70 -16.90 -7.17
CA GLY A 64 5.32 -17.93 -8.14
C GLY A 64 4.28 -18.88 -7.54
N GLU A 65 4.69 -20.08 -7.17
CA GLU A 65 3.83 -21.12 -6.56
C GLU A 65 4.16 -21.37 -5.07
N HIS A 66 5.13 -20.66 -4.51
CA HIS A 66 5.58 -20.85 -3.13
C HIS A 66 5.00 -19.79 -2.21
N TYR A 67 4.40 -20.22 -1.10
CA TYR A 67 4.01 -19.32 -0.02
C TYR A 67 5.27 -18.79 0.68
N CYS A 68 5.42 -17.46 0.69
CA CYS A 68 6.60 -16.76 1.23
C CYS A 68 6.30 -15.98 2.51
N GLY A 69 5.05 -15.96 2.95
CA GLY A 69 4.64 -15.34 4.20
C GLY A 69 3.30 -14.63 4.08
N GLU A 70 3.07 -13.69 4.98
CA GLU A 70 1.83 -12.95 5.06
C GLU A 70 2.11 -11.47 5.32
N ILE A 71 1.28 -10.60 4.74
CA ILE A 71 1.34 -9.16 4.92
C ILE A 71 -0.01 -8.65 5.40
N LYS A 72 -0.01 -7.77 6.40
CA LYS A 72 -1.23 -7.15 6.91
C LYS A 72 -1.41 -5.78 6.27
N VAL A 73 -2.50 -5.59 5.53
CA VAL A 73 -2.77 -4.36 4.77
C VAL A 73 -4.20 -3.91 5.04
N GLY A 74 -4.37 -2.64 5.41
CA GLY A 74 -5.67 -1.99 5.44
C GLY A 74 -5.82 -1.11 4.21
N LEU A 75 -7.01 -1.11 3.60
CA LEU A 75 -7.29 -0.25 2.45
C LEU A 75 -8.41 0.71 2.80
N THR A 76 -8.27 1.96 2.38
CA THR A 76 -9.33 2.95 2.49
C THR A 76 -9.48 3.60 1.14
N PHE A 77 -10.67 3.51 0.56
CA PHE A 77 -10.97 4.17 -0.69
C PHE A 77 -11.65 5.50 -0.41
N THR A 78 -10.96 6.58 -0.75
CA THR A 78 -11.52 7.91 -0.72
C THR A 78 -11.84 8.30 -2.17
N PRO A 79 -13.11 8.31 -2.58
CA PRO A 79 -13.45 8.81 -3.90
C PRO A 79 -13.00 10.27 -4.00
N GLU A 80 -12.23 10.60 -5.05
CA GLU A 80 -11.92 12.00 -5.35
C GLU A 80 -13.24 12.72 -5.67
N ASP A 81 -13.75 13.44 -4.69
CA ASP A 81 -14.90 14.30 -4.88
C ASP A 81 -14.46 15.45 -5.79
N VAL A 82 -14.80 15.34 -7.08
CA VAL A 82 -14.52 16.33 -8.12
C VAL A 82 -15.08 17.73 -7.75
N ARG A 83 -15.85 17.86 -6.66
CA ARG A 83 -16.36 19.15 -6.16
C ARG A 83 -15.40 19.86 -5.20
N GLN A 84 -14.29 19.25 -4.79
CA GLN A 84 -13.25 19.91 -3.96
C GLN A 84 -11.97 20.27 -4.72
N ARG A 85 -12.04 20.54 -6.03
CA ARG A 85 -10.99 21.30 -6.75
C ARG A 85 -11.00 22.78 -6.32
N GLY A 86 -10.80 23.02 -5.03
CA GLY A 86 -10.92 24.33 -4.40
C GLY A 86 -10.27 24.45 -3.01
N LEU A 87 -9.58 23.42 -2.51
CA LEU A 87 -8.76 23.56 -1.32
C LEU A 87 -7.28 23.60 -1.73
N PRO A 88 -6.55 24.70 -1.46
CA PRO A 88 -5.10 24.65 -1.54
C PRO A 88 -4.62 23.61 -0.53
N GLU A 89 -3.76 22.69 -0.98
CA GLU A 89 -2.94 21.86 -0.10
C GLU A 89 -2.04 22.78 0.74
N ASP A 90 -2.58 23.28 1.85
CA ASP A 90 -1.79 23.88 2.93
C ASP A 90 -1.15 22.71 3.69
N PHE A 91 -0.07 22.17 3.13
CA PHE A 91 0.84 21.32 3.89
C PHE A 91 1.43 22.17 5.01
N GLY A 92 0.88 21.97 6.20
CA GLY A 92 1.28 22.65 7.41
C GLY A 92 2.79 22.61 7.65
N GLY A 93 3.36 23.82 7.76
CA GLY A 93 4.14 24.20 8.93
C GLY A 93 5.47 23.50 9.14
N TRP A 94 6.48 23.82 8.33
CA TRP A 94 7.86 23.72 8.78
C TRP A 94 8.16 24.96 9.62
N LYS A 95 8.03 24.84 10.95
CA LYS A 95 8.51 25.88 11.88
C LYS A 95 10.03 25.93 11.79
N GLN A 96 10.54 26.95 11.09
CA GLN A 96 11.90 27.45 11.26
C GLN A 96 12.13 27.76 12.76
N SER A 97 13.09 27.07 13.37
CA SER A 97 13.61 27.46 14.68
C SER A 97 14.70 28.51 14.51
N HIS A 98 14.63 29.48 15.41
CA HIS A 98 15.48 30.66 15.55
C HIS A 98 16.90 30.32 16.02
#